data_AF-A0A7W1C9X6-F1
#
_entry.id   AF-A0A7W1C9X6-F1
#
_cell.length_a   1.000
_cell.length_b   1.000
_cell.length_c   1.000
_cell.angle_alpha   90.00
_cell.angle_beta   90.00
_cell.angle_gamma   90.00
#
_symmetry.space_group_name_H-M   'P 1'
#
loop_
_entity.id
_entity.type
_entity.pdbx_description
1 polymer ?
#
loop_
_entity_poly.entity_id
_entity_poly.type
_entity_poly.pdbx_seq_one_letter_code
_entity_poly.pdbx_strand_id
1 'polypeptide(L)'
;PGALIVAREAGVPLQPWAVAAHPALRLRGRWDRHVVPLPFCRLRVEEGEPIGVRPREPLRPLLTRLQAALDDAASRAGRDPSPD
;
A
#
# COMPACT_ATOMS: atom_id res chain seq x y z
N PRO A 1 -6.61 -4.11 8.22
CA PRO A 1 -7.50 -3.48 9.24
C PRO A 1 -6.79 -2.92 10.48
N GLY A 2 -5.78 -3.59 11.06
CA GLY A 2 -5.15 -3.17 12.32
C GLY A 2 -4.61 -1.74 12.32
N ALA A 3 -3.82 -1.35 11.32
CA ALA A 3 -3.28 0.01 11.20
C ALA A 3 -4.36 1.10 11.18
N LEU A 4 -5.48 0.83 10.50
CA LEU A 4 -6.63 1.74 10.44
C LEU A 4 -7.32 1.89 11.80
N ILE A 5 -7.45 0.80 12.56
CA ILE A 5 -8.02 0.85 13.91
C ILE A 5 -7.13 1.70 14.82
N VAL A 6 -5.82 1.46 14.80
CA VAL A 6 -4.85 2.24 15.60
C VAL A 6 -4.91 3.72 15.24
N ALA A 7 -4.85 4.06 13.94
CA ALA A 7 -4.94 5.43 13.48
C ALA A 7 -6.26 6.10 13.91
N ARG A 8 -7.38 5.38 13.81
CA ARG A 8 -8.71 5.86 14.23
C ARG A 8 -8.78 6.14 15.72
N GLU A 9 -8.32 5.22 16.56
CA GLU A 9 -8.33 5.40 18.02
C GLU A 9 -7.38 6.52 18.46
N ALA A 10 -6.24 6.66 17.79
CA ALA A 10 -5.29 7.75 18.04
C ALA A 10 -5.71 9.10 17.43
N GLY A 11 -6.70 9.11 16.51
CA GLY A 11 -7.15 10.34 15.83
C GLY A 11 -6.10 10.96 14.90
N VAL A 12 -5.19 10.14 14.35
CA VAL A 12 -4.11 10.58 13.46
C VAL A 12 -4.34 10.09 12.03
N PRO A 13 -3.93 10.84 11.00
CA PRO A 13 -4.11 10.41 9.61
C PRO A 13 -3.37 9.10 9.32
N LEU A 14 -3.94 8.28 8.45
CA LEU A 14 -3.32 7.07 7.95
C LEU A 14 -2.70 7.34 6.58
N GLN A 15 -1.39 7.14 6.45
CA GLN A 15 -0.64 7.34 5.21
C GLN A 15 -0.56 6.02 4.39
N PRO A 16 -1.19 5.93 3.21
CA PRO A 16 -1.06 4.77 2.33
C PRO A 16 0.27 4.81 1.57
N TRP A 17 0.90 3.65 1.41
CA TRP A 17 2.11 3.47 0.63
C TRP A 17 2.01 2.23 -0.24
N ALA A 18 2.60 2.28 -1.43
CA ALA A 18 2.78 1.13 -2.30
C ALA A 18 4.21 1.05 -2.81
N VAL A 19 4.69 -0.18 -3.04
CA VAL A 19 6.04 -0.45 -3.52
C VAL A 19 5.99 -1.47 -4.66
N ALA A 20 6.71 -1.18 -5.74
CA ALA A 20 7.01 -2.12 -6.81
C ALA A 20 8.51 -2.32 -6.93
N ALA A 21 8.92 -3.50 -7.40
CA ALA A 21 10.32 -3.88 -7.57
C ALA A 21 10.53 -4.62 -8.89
N HIS A 22 11.60 -4.29 -9.63
CA HIS A 22 11.98 -5.01 -10.84
C HIS A 22 13.52 -5.05 -11.05
N PRO A 23 14.12 -6.21 -11.37
CA PRO A 23 13.47 -7.53 -11.42
C PRO A 23 13.20 -8.08 -10.00
N ALA A 24 12.14 -8.86 -9.86
CA ALA A 24 11.74 -9.46 -8.58
C ALA A 24 11.07 -10.82 -8.78
N LEU A 25 11.20 -11.72 -7.80
CA LEU A 25 10.51 -13.00 -7.75
C LEU A 25 9.21 -12.87 -6.96
N ARG A 26 8.13 -13.48 -7.44
CA ARG A 26 6.86 -13.58 -6.70
C ARG A 26 6.61 -15.00 -6.24
N LEU A 27 6.54 -15.22 -4.94
CA LEU A 27 6.30 -16.53 -4.33
C LEU A 27 4.81 -16.89 -4.38
N ARG A 28 4.39 -17.59 -5.43
CA ARG A 28 2.96 -17.88 -5.72
C ARG A 28 2.31 -18.93 -4.83
N GLY A 29 3.10 -19.74 -4.11
CA GLY A 29 2.61 -20.80 -3.21
C GLY A 29 2.28 -20.35 -1.78
N ARG A 30 2.48 -19.07 -1.45
CA ARG A 30 2.21 -18.51 -0.12
C ARG A 30 0.93 -17.69 -0.12
N TRP A 31 0.26 -17.66 1.05
CA TRP A 31 -0.99 -16.92 1.24
C TRP A 31 -0.85 -15.42 1.00
N ASP A 32 0.35 -14.87 1.15
CA ASP A 32 0.67 -13.45 1.04
C ASP A 32 1.25 -13.04 -0.33
N ARG A 33 1.48 -13.99 -1.24
CA ARG A 33 2.09 -13.75 -2.56
C ARG A 33 3.36 -12.88 -2.48
N HIS A 34 4.21 -13.16 -1.50
CA HIS A 34 5.40 -12.38 -1.18
C HIS A 34 6.27 -12.04 -2.40
N VAL A 35 6.75 -10.80 -2.48
CA VAL A 35 7.67 -10.32 -3.52
C VAL A 35 9.08 -10.25 -2.94
N VAL A 36 10.02 -10.96 -3.56
CA VAL A 36 11.45 -10.93 -3.23
C VAL A 36 12.17 -10.12 -4.30
N PRO A 37 12.60 -8.88 -4.01
CA PRO A 37 13.41 -8.11 -4.95
C PRO A 37 14.75 -8.82 -5.20
N LEU A 38 15.19 -8.89 -6.46
CA LEU A 38 16.50 -9.45 -6.79
C LEU A 38 17.61 -8.43 -6.53
N PRO A 39 18.88 -8.86 -6.36
CA PRO A 39 20.01 -7.95 -6.30
C PRO A 39 19.97 -6.96 -7.47
N PHE A 40 20.26 -5.68 -7.17
CA PHE A 40 20.27 -4.57 -8.14
C PHE A 40 18.90 -4.25 -8.77
N CYS A 41 17.80 -4.64 -8.13
CA CYS A 41 16.47 -4.21 -8.55
C CYS A 41 16.28 -2.70 -8.39
N ARG A 42 15.41 -2.13 -9.22
CA ARG A 42 14.85 -0.80 -9.03
C ARG A 42 13.58 -0.92 -8.19
N LEU A 43 13.44 -0.03 -7.20
CA LEU A 43 12.23 0.12 -6.41
C LEU A 43 11.51 1.39 -6.83
N ARG A 44 10.19 1.29 -6.96
CA ARG A 44 9.31 2.46 -7.10
C ARG A 44 8.41 2.49 -5.89
N VAL A 45 8.53 3.57 -5.11
CA VAL A 45 7.75 3.81 -3.90
C VAL A 45 6.80 4.95 -4.20
N GLU A 46 5.52 4.71 -4.00
CA GLU A 46 4.46 5.68 -4.26
C GLU A 46 3.65 5.90 -3.00
N GLU A 47 3.46 7.17 -2.66
CA GLU A 47 2.57 7.60 -1.59
C GLU A 47 1.15 7.77 -2.13
N GLY A 48 0.16 7.37 -1.31
CA GLY A 48 -1.24 7.72 -1.52
C GLY A 48 -1.62 8.98 -0.75
N GLU A 49 -2.78 9.54 -1.06
CA GLU A 49 -3.31 10.67 -0.28
C GLU A 49 -3.57 10.27 1.18
N PRO A 50 -3.16 11.09 2.18
CA PRO A 50 -3.41 10.81 3.58
C PRO A 50 -4.91 10.67 3.87
N ILE A 51 -5.27 9.61 4.58
CA ILE A 51 -6.67 9.37 4.97
C ILE A 51 -6.86 9.92 6.38
N GLY A 52 -7.53 11.07 6.47
CA GLY A 52 -8.03 11.58 7.75
C GLY A 52 -9.06 10.62 8.33
N VAL A 53 -8.88 10.29 9.62
CA VAL A 53 -9.77 9.41 10.40
C VAL A 53 -10.11 10.08 11.72
N ARG A 54 -11.33 9.85 12.21
CA ARG A 54 -11.78 10.36 13.51
C ARG A 54 -12.08 9.23 14.49
N PRO A 55 -11.88 9.43 15.81
CA PRO A 55 -12.31 8.46 16.81
C PRO A 55 -13.79 8.09 16.63
N ARG A 56 -14.10 6.80 16.77
CA ARG A 56 -15.46 6.23 16.61
C ARG A 56 -16.08 6.33 15.21
N GLU A 57 -15.34 6.76 14.19
CA GLU A 57 -15.82 6.71 12.81
C GLU A 57 -16.11 5.25 12.38
N PRO A 58 -17.21 4.99 11.64
CA PRO A 58 -17.53 3.66 11.16
C PRO A 58 -16.40 3.05 10.33
N LEU A 59 -15.99 1.82 10.66
CA LEU A 59 -14.80 1.22 10.05
C LEU A 59 -15.01 0.83 8.59
N ARG A 60 -16.22 0.41 8.20
CA ARG A 60 -16.51 -0.08 6.84
C ARG A 60 -16.23 0.98 5.76
N PRO A 61 -16.76 2.21 5.83
CA PRO A 61 -16.42 3.27 4.87
C PRO A 61 -14.92 3.59 4.82
N LEU A 62 -14.27 3.61 5.98
CA LEU A 62 -12.83 3.85 6.07
C LEU A 62 -12.00 2.75 5.39
N LEU A 63 -12.41 1.49 5.53
CA LEU A 63 -11.78 0.37 4.82
C LEU A 63 -11.92 0.49 3.31
N THR A 64 -13.10 0.89 2.81
CA THR A 64 -13.30 1.14 1.37
C THR A 64 -12.39 2.24 0.86
N ARG A 65 -12.29 3.36 1.59
CA ARG A 65 -11.39 4.49 1.24
C ARG A 65 -9.92 4.06 1.26
N LEU A 66 -9.52 3.30 2.27
CA LEU A 66 -8.15 2.77 2.37
C LEU A 66 -7.83 1.81 1.22
N GLN A 67 -8.75 0.91 0.89
CA GLN A 67 -8.57 -0.02 -0.23
C GLN A 67 -8.37 0.75 -1.54
N ALA A 68 -9.22 1.74 -1.82
CA ALA A 68 -9.12 2.56 -3.02
C ALA A 68 -7.79 3.32 -3.10
N ALA A 69 -7.34 3.93 -1.99
CA ALA A 69 -6.08 4.66 -1.96
C ALA A 69 -4.85 3.74 -2.15
N LEU A 70 -4.89 2.53 -1.59
CA LEU A 70 -3.83 1.53 -1.77
C LEU A 70 -3.79 1.01 -3.20
N ASP A 71 -4.95 0.74 -3.81
CA ASP A 71 -5.04 0.25 -5.19
C ASP A 71 -4.52 1.28 -6.19
N ASP A 72 -4.84 2.56 -5.96
CA ASP A 72 -4.34 3.68 -6.78
C ASP A 72 -2.83 3.88 -6.63
N ALA A 73 -2.30 3.88 -5.40
CA ALA A 73 -0.86 3.93 -5.16
C ALA A 73 -0.13 2.72 -5.77
N ALA A 74 -0.70 1.51 -5.66
CA ALA A 74 -0.14 0.30 -6.24
C ALA A 74 -0.15 0.35 -7.78
N SER A 75 -1.19 0.92 -8.38
CA SER A 75 -1.26 1.16 -9.82
C SER A 75 -0.16 2.11 -10.29
N ARG A 76 0.07 3.21 -9.57
CA ARG A 76 1.21 4.12 -9.85
C ARG A 76 2.54 3.40 -9.71
N ALA A 77 2.74 2.63 -8.64
CA ALA A 77 4.01 1.96 -8.39
C ALA A 77 4.30 0.88 -9.44
N GLY A 78 3.26 0.19 -9.90
CA GLY A 78 3.36 -0.85 -10.93
C GLY A 78 3.50 -0.32 -12.36
N ARG A 79 3.33 0.98 -12.61
CA ARG A 79 3.63 1.57 -13.93
C ARG A 79 5.14 1.50 -14.15
N ASP A 80 5.51 0.79 -15.21
CA ASP A 80 6.83 0.25 -15.53
C ASP A 80 8.02 1.13 -15.12
N PRO A 81 9.04 0.59 -14.43
CA PRO A 81 10.38 1.14 -14.43
C PRO A 81 11.06 0.74 -15.75
N SER A 82 10.62 1.31 -16.88
CA SER A 82 11.27 1.07 -18.17
C SER A 82 12.77 1.35 -18.04
N PRO A 83 13.66 0.49 -18.56
CA PRO A 83 15.03 0.90 -18.80
C PRO A 83 14.99 1.96 -19.90
N ASP A 84 15.51 3.16 -19.60
CA ASP A 84 16.14 3.99 -20.64
C ASP A 84 17.38 3.27 -21.17
#